data_AF-A0A249T140-F1
#
_entry.id   AF-A0A249T140-F1
#
_cell.length_a   1.000
_cell.length_b   1.000
_cell.length_c   1.000
_cell.angle_alpha   90.00
_cell.angle_beta   90.00
_cell.angle_gamma   90.00
#
_symmetry.space_group_name_H-M   'P 1'
#
loop_
_entity.id
_entity.type
_entity.pdbx_description
1 polymer ?
#
loop_
_entity_poly.entity_id
_entity_poly.type
_entity_poly.pdbx_seq_one_letter_code
_entity_poly.pdbx_strand_id
1 'polypeptide(L)'
;MVFKRNAMYQFDEQIARIKIKLKAAEQTDKALTAFGAQTHQYILHQPLSVTALLDFETRYKIVLPECYKAFLLLVGNGGVSYADSAAGPFYGIYPLGTGVDDLTNAPEKYLGAPVKIYPDITIDAWQHLIKETEEDDISDEAYDAALGNIYAGILPIGSQGCTYVHGLVLNGEHAGRVINLDTDGQRPQFCFEDNFLDWYERWLDEILSEDLLTDAAPWFGYTMGGSVELLLNKYHAAIDPLVKHQCIRGILSKRSISPVMITLLEKAYQDADPAYQQEWLGVLTKFNYQLAKPHLLAYSAINPLPVLQFVWWYAKDKSAEWQALITESLRGVTDEETFRFCGYLLLESNIDYVPLIIPLTTHKNPQIRVSAFYLLGKIANKAAYLDVFIQGLHDPANEVIHTTLQALSGVKDKRLIPAYQQLTARFPMEQDYILSNLSLRLEDMGISISELKQ
;
A
#
# COMPACT_ATOMS: atom_id res chain seq x y z
N MET A 1 -27.35 37.87 8.24
CA MET A 1 -26.09 38.29 8.92
C MET A 1 -25.87 37.59 10.26
N VAL A 2 -26.90 37.19 11.01
CA VAL A 2 -26.76 36.55 12.34
C VAL A 2 -26.34 35.06 12.25
N PHE A 3 -26.81 34.29 11.27
CA PHE A 3 -26.36 32.90 11.05
C PHE A 3 -24.90 32.79 10.57
N LYS A 4 -24.39 33.78 9.82
CA LYS A 4 -23.00 33.81 9.32
C LYS A 4 -21.94 34.02 10.43
N ARG A 5 -22.34 34.50 11.62
CA ARG A 5 -21.42 34.66 12.77
C ARG A 5 -21.32 33.41 13.64
N ASN A 6 -22.34 32.55 13.70
CA ASN A 6 -22.33 31.39 14.61
C ASN A 6 -21.49 30.21 14.11
N ALA A 7 -21.39 29.99 12.79
CA ALA A 7 -20.59 28.88 12.24
C ALA A 7 -19.08 29.11 12.35
N MET A 8 -18.61 30.37 12.33
CA MET A 8 -17.19 30.69 12.48
C MET A 8 -16.65 30.30 13.86
N TYR A 9 -17.48 30.33 14.90
CA TYR A 9 -17.10 29.91 16.25
C TYR A 9 -17.05 28.39 16.45
N GLN A 10 -17.66 27.59 15.56
CA GLN A 10 -17.79 26.15 15.78
C GLN A 10 -16.43 25.43 15.82
N PHE A 11 -15.48 25.88 15.00
CA PHE A 11 -14.18 25.23 14.85
C PHE A 11 -13.02 26.04 15.45
N ASP A 12 -13.26 27.17 16.11
CA ASP A 12 -12.20 28.08 16.58
C ASP A 12 -11.14 27.38 17.43
N GLU A 13 -11.57 26.56 18.40
CA GLU A 13 -10.66 25.80 19.25
C GLU A 13 -9.84 24.77 18.45
N GLN A 14 -10.49 24.06 17.52
CA GLN A 14 -9.81 23.07 16.67
C GLN A 14 -8.81 23.74 15.72
N ILE A 15 -9.17 24.87 15.12
CA ILE A 15 -8.29 25.66 14.27
C ILE A 15 -7.08 26.16 15.06
N ALA A 16 -7.28 26.62 16.30
CA ALA A 16 -6.19 27.01 17.17
C ALA A 16 -5.25 25.82 17.47
N ARG A 17 -5.80 24.63 17.77
CA ARG A 17 -5.01 23.41 17.96
C ARG A 17 -4.24 23.02 16.70
N ILE A 18 -4.87 23.02 15.52
CA ILE A 18 -4.24 22.70 14.24
C ILE A 18 -3.03 23.62 13.99
N LYS A 19 -3.17 24.93 14.20
CA LYS A 19 -2.05 25.89 14.04
C LYS A 19 -0.89 25.62 15.00
N ILE A 20 -1.17 25.20 16.23
CA ILE A 20 -0.16 24.82 17.22
C ILE A 20 0.52 23.51 16.77
N LYS A 21 -0.27 22.51 16.39
CA LYS A 21 0.20 21.20 15.93
C LYS A 21 1.06 21.30 14.66
N LEU A 22 0.70 22.18 13.72
CA LEU A 22 1.51 22.44 12.52
C LEU A 22 2.94 22.89 12.85
N LYS A 23 3.07 23.86 13.76
CA LYS A 23 4.39 24.32 14.24
C LYS A 23 5.12 23.21 15.00
N ALA A 24 4.42 22.43 15.80
CA ALA A 24 5.02 21.32 16.52
C ALA A 24 5.46 20.18 15.58
N ALA A 25 4.71 19.92 14.51
CA ALA A 25 5.01 18.93 13.49
C ALA A 25 6.30 19.28 12.73
N GLU A 26 6.46 20.55 12.32
CA GLU A 26 7.71 21.07 11.74
C GLU A 26 8.92 20.85 12.68
N GLN A 27 8.73 21.02 13.99
CA GLN A 27 9.78 20.78 14.98
C GLN A 27 10.03 19.31 15.30
N THR A 28 9.04 18.44 15.06
CA THR A 28 9.15 17.00 15.30
C THR A 28 9.85 16.33 14.12
N ASP A 29 9.46 16.68 12.90
CA ASP A 29 10.05 16.15 11.66
C ASP A 29 11.13 17.07 11.08
N LYS A 30 12.15 17.40 11.89
CA LYS A 30 13.24 18.30 11.44
C LYS A 30 14.03 17.78 10.23
N ALA A 31 14.00 16.46 10.04
CA ALA A 31 14.67 15.80 8.92
C ALA A 31 13.77 15.67 7.68
N LEU A 32 12.52 16.12 7.75
CA LEU A 32 11.54 16.04 6.66
C LEU A 32 11.40 14.60 6.13
N THR A 33 11.28 13.66 7.07
CA THR A 33 11.16 12.21 6.82
C THR A 33 9.75 11.77 6.56
N ALA A 34 8.73 12.50 7.04
CA ALA A 34 7.37 12.23 6.65
C ALA A 34 7.24 12.36 5.14
N PHE A 35 6.52 11.45 4.50
CA PHE A 35 6.31 11.54 3.06
C PHE A 35 5.64 12.87 2.69
N GLY A 36 6.19 13.55 1.68
CA GLY A 36 5.77 14.88 1.27
C GLY A 36 6.43 16.04 2.03
N ALA A 37 6.99 15.81 3.22
CA ALA A 37 7.55 16.89 4.03
C ALA A 37 8.75 17.59 3.36
N GLN A 38 9.52 16.87 2.54
CA GLN A 38 10.62 17.46 1.76
C GLN A 38 10.13 18.53 0.76
N THR A 39 8.89 18.41 0.27
CA THR A 39 8.30 19.37 -0.68
C THR A 39 7.51 20.43 0.04
N HIS A 40 6.57 20.05 0.92
CA HIS A 40 5.68 21.02 1.56
C HIS A 40 6.30 21.73 2.78
N GLN A 41 7.32 21.16 3.43
CA GLN A 41 8.08 21.75 4.54
C GLN A 41 7.22 22.34 5.68
N TYR A 42 6.04 21.75 5.91
CA TYR A 42 5.00 22.29 6.81
C TYR A 42 4.54 23.74 6.52
N ILE A 43 4.79 24.24 5.31
CA ILE A 43 4.43 25.59 4.86
C ILE A 43 3.02 25.62 4.29
N LEU A 44 2.27 26.64 4.70
CA LEU A 44 0.99 27.02 4.12
C LEU A 44 1.05 28.50 3.71
N HIS A 45 0.40 28.84 2.61
CA HIS A 45 0.15 30.22 2.19
C HIS A 45 -0.99 30.85 3.00
N GLN A 46 -1.17 32.15 2.81
CA GLN A 46 -2.16 32.94 3.55
C GLN A 46 -3.58 32.40 3.35
N PRO A 47 -4.46 32.55 4.35
CA PRO A 47 -5.87 32.16 4.21
C PRO A 47 -6.57 32.85 3.03
N LEU A 48 -7.54 32.14 2.45
CA LEU A 48 -8.37 32.61 1.36
C LEU A 48 -9.27 33.77 1.81
N SER A 49 -9.52 34.73 0.91
CA SER A 49 -10.49 35.78 1.18
C SER A 49 -11.93 35.25 1.12
N VAL A 50 -12.83 35.83 1.92
CA VAL A 50 -14.26 35.50 1.88
C VAL A 50 -14.85 35.71 0.49
N THR A 51 -14.42 36.75 -0.24
CA THR A 51 -14.88 37.03 -1.60
C THR A 51 -14.49 35.90 -2.55
N ALA A 52 -13.23 35.49 -2.56
CA ALA A 52 -12.76 34.41 -3.45
C ALA A 52 -13.46 33.07 -3.15
N LEU A 53 -13.73 32.78 -1.87
CA LEU A 53 -14.51 31.60 -1.47
C LEU A 53 -15.94 31.65 -2.03
N LEU A 54 -16.62 32.79 -1.89
CA LEU A 54 -17.99 32.98 -2.40
C LEU A 54 -18.05 32.95 -3.92
N ASP A 55 -17.02 33.48 -4.60
CA ASP A 55 -16.91 33.44 -6.06
C ASP A 55 -16.78 31.99 -6.55
N PHE A 56 -16.00 31.16 -5.84
CA PHE A 56 -15.88 29.73 -6.13
C PHE A 56 -17.20 28.98 -5.94
N GLU A 57 -17.86 29.15 -4.79
CA GLU A 57 -19.19 28.56 -4.52
C GLU A 57 -20.22 28.99 -5.58
N THR A 58 -20.20 30.26 -5.99
CA THR A 58 -21.09 30.80 -7.03
C THR A 58 -20.80 30.19 -8.39
N ARG A 59 -19.53 30.09 -8.78
CA ARG A 59 -19.10 29.54 -10.07
C ARG A 59 -19.58 28.09 -10.24
N TYR A 60 -19.36 27.25 -9.24
CA TYR A 60 -19.69 25.82 -9.30
C TYR A 60 -21.08 25.48 -8.76
N LYS A 61 -21.83 26.48 -8.25
CA LYS A 61 -23.18 26.34 -7.69
C LYS A 61 -23.24 25.31 -6.56
N ILE A 62 -22.24 25.35 -5.68
CA ILE A 62 -22.10 24.47 -4.53
C ILE A 62 -22.06 25.27 -3.23
N VAL A 63 -22.17 24.57 -2.11
CA VAL A 63 -21.83 25.09 -0.79
C VAL A 63 -20.72 24.22 -0.22
N LEU A 64 -19.57 24.81 0.08
CA LEU A 64 -18.46 24.08 0.69
C LEU A 64 -18.82 23.70 2.14
N PRO A 65 -18.43 22.49 2.60
CA PRO A 65 -18.58 22.09 3.99
C PRO A 65 -17.95 23.09 4.96
N GLU A 66 -18.62 23.40 6.08
CA GLU A 66 -18.18 24.43 7.04
C GLU A 66 -16.77 24.18 7.60
N CYS A 67 -16.41 22.92 7.85
CA CYS A 67 -15.07 22.51 8.28
C CYS A 67 -13.98 22.92 7.28
N TYR A 68 -14.22 22.71 5.98
CA TYR A 68 -13.28 23.06 4.91
C TYR A 68 -13.22 24.56 4.68
N LYS A 69 -14.36 25.27 4.78
CA LYS A 69 -14.38 26.74 4.75
C LYS A 69 -13.57 27.32 5.90
N ALA A 70 -13.68 26.77 7.11
CA ALA A 70 -12.90 27.20 8.25
C ALA A 70 -11.38 27.01 8.02
N PHE A 71 -10.96 25.87 7.44
CA PHE A 71 -9.57 25.66 7.05
C PHE A 71 -9.08 26.74 6.07
N LEU A 72 -9.81 26.95 4.96
CA LEU A 72 -9.42 27.90 3.93
C LEU A 72 -9.36 29.35 4.44
N LEU A 73 -10.33 29.77 5.25
CA LEU A 73 -10.44 31.15 5.75
C LEU A 73 -9.56 31.44 6.96
N LEU A 74 -9.18 30.43 7.73
CA LEU A 74 -8.50 30.63 9.02
C LEU A 74 -7.12 29.98 9.11
N VAL A 75 -6.85 28.89 8.39
CA VAL A 75 -5.57 28.15 8.43
C VAL A 75 -4.66 28.55 7.27
N GLY A 76 -5.11 28.34 6.03
CA GLY A 76 -4.31 28.65 4.83
C GLY A 76 -4.95 28.15 3.55
N ASN A 77 -4.44 28.60 2.40
CA ASN A 77 -4.87 28.17 1.08
C ASN A 77 -3.67 28.05 0.13
N GLY A 78 -3.25 26.81 -0.15
CA GLY A 78 -2.05 26.53 -0.92
C GLY A 78 -0.76 26.60 -0.10
N GLY A 79 0.37 26.39 -0.76
CA GLY A 79 1.71 26.32 -0.19
C GLY A 79 2.76 26.12 -1.28
N VAL A 80 3.90 25.53 -0.92
CA VAL A 80 5.09 25.43 -1.80
C VAL A 80 5.27 24.03 -2.39
N SER A 81 4.35 23.10 -2.11
CA SER A 81 4.42 21.73 -2.60
C SER A 81 3.91 21.61 -4.04
N TYR A 82 3.84 20.38 -4.55
CA TYR A 82 3.25 20.05 -5.85
C TYR A 82 1.91 20.78 -6.08
N ALA A 83 1.70 21.32 -7.29
CA ALA A 83 0.51 22.10 -7.65
C ALA A 83 0.18 23.25 -6.67
N ASP A 84 1.23 23.89 -6.13
CA ASP A 84 1.15 24.95 -5.12
C ASP A 84 0.38 24.51 -3.85
N SER A 85 0.47 23.23 -3.48
CA SER A 85 -0.27 22.67 -2.35
C SER A 85 0.26 23.14 -1.00
N ALA A 86 -0.67 23.33 -0.07
CA ALA A 86 -0.43 23.52 1.35
C ALA A 86 0.16 22.25 1.97
N ALA A 87 0.87 22.39 3.08
CA ALA A 87 1.26 21.25 3.90
C ALA A 87 0.07 20.38 4.29
N GLY A 88 0.24 19.07 4.12
CA GLY A 88 -0.78 18.05 4.33
C GLY A 88 -0.22 16.67 3.99
N PRO A 89 -1.01 15.61 4.16
CA PRO A 89 -0.59 14.27 3.80
C PRO A 89 -0.27 14.16 2.30
N PHE A 90 0.61 13.22 1.95
CA PHE A 90 1.09 12.99 0.59
C PHE A 90 1.64 14.25 -0.08
N TYR A 91 1.09 14.68 -1.22
CA TYR A 91 1.58 15.85 -1.94
C TYR A 91 1.02 17.18 -1.43
N GLY A 92 0.19 17.14 -0.39
CA GLY A 92 -0.39 18.31 0.27
C GLY A 92 -1.85 18.56 -0.11
N ILE A 93 -2.39 19.67 0.40
CA ILE A 93 -3.76 20.11 0.12
C ILE A 93 -3.75 21.19 -0.96
N TYR A 94 -4.46 20.97 -2.06
CA TYR A 94 -4.56 21.91 -3.16
C TYR A 94 -5.07 23.29 -2.71
N PRO A 95 -4.58 24.39 -3.30
CA PRO A 95 -5.30 25.66 -3.28
C PRO A 95 -6.72 25.47 -3.83
N LEU A 96 -7.71 26.16 -3.27
CA LEU A 96 -9.08 26.13 -3.79
C LEU A 96 -9.10 26.56 -5.26
N GLY A 97 -9.61 25.69 -6.14
CA GLY A 97 -9.66 25.90 -7.58
C GLY A 97 -8.63 25.11 -8.38
N THR A 98 -7.59 24.58 -7.74
CA THR A 98 -6.62 23.68 -8.36
C THR A 98 -7.15 22.25 -8.38
N GLY A 99 -6.95 21.53 -9.49
CA GLY A 99 -7.32 20.10 -9.63
C GLY A 99 -8.82 19.83 -9.62
N VAL A 100 -9.66 20.85 -9.83
CA VAL A 100 -11.12 20.72 -9.80
C VAL A 100 -11.65 19.76 -10.87
N ASP A 101 -10.90 19.59 -11.95
CA ASP A 101 -11.13 18.70 -13.07
C ASP A 101 -10.43 17.33 -12.96
N ASP A 102 -9.68 17.05 -11.87
CA ASP A 102 -8.94 15.79 -11.69
C ASP A 102 -9.82 14.52 -11.76
N LEU A 103 -11.12 14.64 -11.46
CA LEU A 103 -12.09 13.53 -11.49
C LEU A 103 -13.12 13.64 -12.64
N THR A 104 -13.19 14.79 -13.32
CA THR A 104 -14.18 15.02 -14.38
C THR A 104 -13.84 16.23 -15.24
N ASN A 105 -14.04 16.12 -16.56
CA ASN A 105 -13.86 17.22 -17.51
C ASN A 105 -15.00 18.26 -17.48
N ALA A 106 -16.05 18.06 -16.66
CA ALA A 106 -17.21 18.97 -16.57
C ALA A 106 -17.60 19.31 -15.10
N PRO A 107 -16.69 19.91 -14.31
CA PRO A 107 -16.91 20.12 -12.88
C PRO A 107 -18.12 21.02 -12.57
N GLU A 108 -18.43 22.02 -13.40
CA GLU A 108 -19.63 22.87 -13.25
C GLU A 108 -20.96 22.09 -13.33
N LYS A 109 -20.94 20.90 -13.93
CA LYS A 109 -22.11 20.01 -14.02
C LYS A 109 -22.17 19.05 -12.84
N TYR A 110 -21.04 18.49 -12.43
CA TYR A 110 -21.00 17.32 -11.54
C TYR A 110 -20.71 17.64 -10.07
N LEU A 111 -20.04 18.75 -9.72
CA LEU A 111 -19.76 19.07 -8.31
C LEU A 111 -21.02 19.37 -7.48
N GLY A 112 -22.05 19.96 -8.08
CA GLY A 112 -23.33 20.21 -7.42
C GLY A 112 -24.29 19.02 -7.42
N ALA A 113 -23.91 17.90 -8.05
CA ALA A 113 -24.78 16.73 -8.19
C ALA A 113 -24.76 15.84 -6.93
N PRO A 114 -25.79 15.00 -6.73
CA PRO A 114 -25.83 14.05 -5.62
C PRO A 114 -24.66 13.06 -5.68
N VAL A 115 -24.08 12.78 -4.52
CA VAL A 115 -22.98 11.83 -4.38
C VAL A 115 -23.53 10.40 -4.52
N LYS A 116 -22.88 9.58 -5.34
CA LYS A 116 -23.24 8.16 -5.54
C LYS A 116 -22.40 7.20 -4.71
N ILE A 117 -21.20 7.63 -4.30
CA ILE A 117 -20.30 6.86 -3.47
C ILE A 117 -20.68 7.04 -1.99
N TYR A 118 -20.85 5.94 -1.27
CA TYR A 118 -21.23 5.94 0.15
C TYR A 118 -20.30 5.04 0.99
N PRO A 119 -20.23 5.24 2.31
CA PRO A 119 -19.39 4.44 3.20
C PRO A 119 -19.68 2.94 3.04
N ASP A 120 -18.61 2.15 3.02
CA ASP A 120 -18.67 0.69 2.94
C ASP A 120 -19.42 0.16 1.69
N ILE A 121 -19.37 0.90 0.58
CA ILE A 121 -19.88 0.44 -0.73
C ILE A 121 -19.37 -0.98 -1.03
N THR A 122 -20.31 -1.86 -1.40
CA THR A 122 -20.00 -3.26 -1.68
C THR A 122 -19.24 -3.39 -3.00
N ILE A 123 -18.52 -4.50 -3.19
CA ILE A 123 -17.84 -4.79 -4.46
C ILE A 123 -18.84 -4.78 -5.62
N ASP A 124 -19.98 -5.45 -5.47
CA ASP A 124 -21.02 -5.51 -6.52
C ASP A 124 -21.60 -4.12 -6.85
N ALA A 125 -21.86 -3.29 -5.84
CA ALA A 125 -22.36 -1.94 -6.05
C ALA A 125 -21.32 -1.04 -6.72
N TRP A 126 -20.04 -1.18 -6.36
CA TRP A 126 -18.94 -0.46 -6.99
C TRP A 126 -18.76 -0.89 -8.46
N GLN A 127 -18.70 -2.19 -8.73
CA GLN A 127 -18.62 -2.75 -10.09
C GLN A 127 -19.79 -2.29 -10.95
N HIS A 128 -21.00 -2.25 -10.39
CA HIS A 128 -22.15 -1.72 -11.11
C HIS A 128 -22.01 -0.23 -11.44
N LEU A 129 -21.43 0.56 -10.53
CA LEU A 129 -21.24 2.00 -10.70
C LEU A 129 -20.17 2.33 -11.76
N ILE A 130 -19.08 1.54 -11.84
CA ILE A 130 -17.98 1.76 -12.81
C ILE A 130 -18.16 1.01 -14.13
N LYS A 131 -19.21 0.20 -14.27
CA LYS A 131 -19.41 -0.68 -15.43
C LYS A 131 -19.28 0.04 -16.78
N GLU A 132 -19.85 1.24 -16.89
CA GLU A 132 -19.80 2.02 -18.13
C GLU A 132 -18.36 2.38 -18.52
N THR A 133 -17.50 2.70 -17.54
CA THR A 133 -16.08 3.04 -17.81
C THR A 133 -15.21 1.85 -18.20
N GLU A 134 -15.71 0.61 -18.04
CA GLU A 134 -14.99 -0.62 -18.39
C GLU A 134 -15.37 -1.18 -19.77
N GLU A 135 -16.23 -0.49 -20.54
CA GLU A 135 -16.63 -0.93 -21.88
C GLU A 135 -15.54 -0.65 -22.93
N ASP A 136 -15.12 -1.68 -23.68
CA ASP A 136 -14.00 -1.60 -24.64
C ASP A 136 -14.20 -0.57 -25.78
N ASP A 137 -15.45 -0.31 -26.17
CA ASP A 137 -15.82 0.55 -27.31
C ASP A 137 -16.52 1.86 -26.88
N ILE A 138 -16.34 2.29 -25.62
CA ILE A 138 -16.93 3.55 -25.13
C ILE A 138 -16.30 4.77 -25.84
N SER A 139 -17.13 5.76 -26.21
CA SER A 139 -16.61 7.03 -26.76
C SER A 139 -16.02 7.90 -25.65
N ASP A 140 -15.06 8.75 -25.98
CA ASP A 140 -14.45 9.69 -25.03
C ASP A 140 -15.51 10.53 -24.29
N GLU A 141 -16.55 11.01 -24.99
CA GLU A 141 -17.61 11.81 -24.36
C GLU A 141 -18.49 10.99 -23.41
N ALA A 142 -18.74 9.72 -23.73
CA ALA A 142 -19.50 8.82 -22.88
C ALA A 142 -18.68 8.42 -21.64
N TYR A 143 -17.38 8.17 -21.82
CA TYR A 143 -16.43 7.89 -20.76
C TYR A 143 -16.34 9.06 -19.77
N ASP A 144 -16.17 10.29 -20.28
CA ASP A 144 -16.15 11.51 -19.47
C ASP A 144 -17.45 11.72 -18.69
N ALA A 145 -18.59 11.42 -19.33
CA ALA A 145 -19.90 11.51 -18.68
C ALA A 145 -20.06 10.46 -17.58
N ALA A 146 -19.53 9.26 -17.79
CA ALA A 146 -19.52 8.17 -16.81
C ALA A 146 -18.62 8.51 -15.61
N LEU A 147 -17.40 9.03 -15.84
CA LEU A 147 -16.52 9.51 -14.77
C LEU A 147 -17.18 10.62 -13.93
N GLY A 148 -17.75 11.64 -14.58
CA GLY A 148 -18.48 12.69 -13.88
C GLY A 148 -19.68 12.16 -13.09
N ASN A 149 -20.33 11.10 -13.58
CA ASN A 149 -21.42 10.43 -12.90
C ASN A 149 -20.95 9.63 -11.67
N ILE A 150 -19.79 8.98 -11.72
CA ILE A 150 -19.19 8.19 -10.63
C ILE A 150 -18.77 9.12 -9.50
N TYR A 151 -18.03 10.19 -9.84
CA TYR A 151 -17.41 11.11 -8.88
C TYR A 151 -18.24 12.38 -8.59
N ALA A 152 -19.52 12.36 -8.97
CA ALA A 152 -20.47 13.43 -8.71
C ALA A 152 -20.46 13.86 -7.23
N GLY A 153 -20.47 15.18 -7.00
CA GLY A 153 -20.52 15.75 -5.65
C GLY A 153 -19.22 15.61 -4.84
N ILE A 154 -18.10 15.25 -5.46
CA ILE A 154 -16.80 15.12 -4.78
C ILE A 154 -15.80 16.11 -5.37
N LEU A 155 -15.21 16.94 -4.51
CA LEU A 155 -14.17 17.90 -4.88
C LEU A 155 -12.78 17.31 -4.63
N PRO A 156 -11.90 17.21 -5.64
CA PRO A 156 -10.49 16.89 -5.41
C PRO A 156 -9.83 17.93 -4.51
N ILE A 157 -9.10 17.48 -3.50
CA ILE A 157 -8.39 18.34 -2.53
C ILE A 157 -6.89 18.05 -2.42
N GLY A 158 -6.38 17.02 -3.10
CA GLY A 158 -4.95 16.73 -3.14
C GLY A 158 -4.64 15.40 -3.83
N SER A 159 -3.43 15.27 -4.38
CA SER A 159 -2.94 14.01 -4.96
C SER A 159 -2.21 13.17 -3.91
N GLN A 160 -2.38 11.85 -4.00
CA GLN A 160 -1.59 10.87 -3.26
C GLN A 160 -0.42 10.30 -4.10
N GLY A 161 -0.35 10.68 -5.39
CA GLY A 161 0.56 10.11 -6.39
C GLY A 161 -0.12 9.07 -7.27
N CYS A 162 0.47 8.80 -8.43
CA CYS A 162 -0.11 7.93 -9.47
C CYS A 162 -1.54 8.38 -9.80
N THR A 163 -2.51 7.49 -9.63
CA THR A 163 -3.94 7.67 -9.92
C THR A 163 -4.76 7.98 -8.66
N TYR A 164 -4.11 8.09 -7.50
CA TYR A 164 -4.78 8.26 -6.22
C TYR A 164 -5.02 9.73 -5.86
N VAL A 165 -6.24 10.02 -5.41
CA VAL A 165 -6.71 11.39 -5.09
C VAL A 165 -7.43 11.40 -3.75
N HIS A 166 -7.23 12.46 -2.97
CA HIS A 166 -8.10 12.78 -1.85
C HIS A 166 -9.29 13.60 -2.35
N GLY A 167 -10.50 13.08 -2.15
CA GLY A 167 -11.75 13.77 -2.44
C GLY A 167 -12.42 14.30 -1.17
N LEU A 168 -13.06 15.45 -1.26
CA LEU A 168 -13.94 16.01 -0.25
C LEU A 168 -15.39 15.84 -0.70
N VAL A 169 -16.19 15.13 0.08
CA VAL A 169 -17.63 14.98 -0.18
C VAL A 169 -18.32 16.32 0.03
N LEU A 170 -19.00 16.84 -0.98
CA LEU A 170 -19.67 18.15 -0.92
C LEU A 170 -21.14 18.05 -0.51
N ASN A 171 -21.82 16.99 -0.93
CA ASN A 171 -23.28 16.89 -0.85
C ASN A 171 -23.73 15.63 -0.10
N GLY A 172 -24.94 15.68 0.48
CA GLY A 172 -25.55 14.55 1.17
C GLY A 172 -25.13 14.40 2.63
N GLU A 173 -25.47 13.25 3.23
CA GLU A 173 -25.28 12.96 4.66
C GLU A 173 -23.81 12.98 5.09
N HIS A 174 -22.88 12.68 4.17
CA HIS A 174 -21.45 12.58 4.45
C HIS A 174 -20.67 13.82 4.00
N ALA A 175 -21.34 14.93 3.71
CA ALA A 175 -20.71 16.18 3.33
C ALA A 175 -19.67 16.63 4.39
N GLY A 176 -18.48 16.98 3.92
CA GLY A 176 -17.34 17.35 4.76
C GLY A 176 -16.37 16.20 5.06
N ARG A 177 -16.72 14.94 4.78
CA ARG A 177 -15.81 13.80 4.95
C ARG A 177 -14.82 13.69 3.79
N VAL A 178 -13.64 13.16 4.10
CA VAL A 178 -12.59 12.87 3.12
C VAL A 178 -12.70 11.41 2.64
N ILE A 179 -12.52 11.20 1.35
CA ILE A 179 -12.54 9.90 0.69
C ILE A 179 -11.26 9.73 -0.15
N ASN A 180 -10.64 8.56 -0.05
CA ASN A 180 -9.53 8.16 -0.90
C ASN A 180 -10.08 7.49 -2.15
N LEU A 181 -9.73 8.02 -3.32
CA LEU A 181 -10.18 7.59 -4.62
C LEU A 181 -8.99 7.11 -5.46
N ASP A 182 -9.28 6.30 -6.48
CA ASP A 182 -8.33 5.86 -7.48
C ASP A 182 -8.99 6.00 -8.86
N THR A 183 -8.39 6.80 -9.73
CA THR A 183 -8.92 7.02 -11.09
C THR A 183 -8.80 5.80 -11.99
N ASP A 184 -8.05 4.76 -11.58
CA ASP A 184 -8.00 3.45 -12.25
C ASP A 184 -9.13 2.50 -11.79
N GLY A 185 -10.11 3.01 -11.04
CA GLY A 185 -11.33 2.27 -10.71
C GLY A 185 -11.21 1.35 -9.50
N GLN A 186 -10.17 1.49 -8.67
CA GLN A 186 -10.15 0.80 -7.37
C GLN A 186 -11.26 1.31 -6.47
N ARG A 187 -11.82 0.40 -5.66
CA ARG A 187 -12.93 0.71 -4.78
C ARG A 187 -12.56 1.84 -3.80
N PRO A 188 -13.39 2.89 -3.70
CA PRO A 188 -13.08 4.05 -2.87
C PRO A 188 -13.12 3.69 -1.38
N GLN A 189 -12.34 4.41 -0.58
CA GLN A 189 -12.29 4.24 0.88
C GLN A 189 -12.52 5.56 1.60
N PHE A 190 -13.61 5.64 2.36
CA PHE A 190 -13.81 6.77 3.27
C PHE A 190 -12.76 6.78 4.37
N CYS A 191 -12.24 7.96 4.69
CA CYS A 191 -11.45 8.16 5.88
C CYS A 191 -12.33 7.99 7.14
N PHE A 192 -11.69 7.69 8.26
CA PHE A 192 -12.34 7.35 9.52
C PHE A 192 -12.90 8.55 10.27
N GLU A 193 -12.48 9.75 9.88
CA GLU A 193 -12.81 11.00 10.53
C GLU A 193 -14.14 11.57 10.03
N ASP A 194 -14.84 12.27 10.93
CA ASP A 194 -16.19 12.78 10.68
C ASP A 194 -16.20 13.97 9.72
N ASN A 195 -15.07 14.67 9.59
CA ASN A 195 -14.92 15.77 8.66
C ASN A 195 -13.44 16.06 8.30
N PHE A 196 -13.23 16.97 7.35
CA PHE A 196 -11.91 17.38 6.85
C PHE A 196 -10.97 17.89 7.95
N LEU A 197 -11.45 18.67 8.93
CA LEU A 197 -10.58 19.20 9.98
C LEU A 197 -10.13 18.10 10.93
N ASP A 198 -11.00 17.14 11.25
CA ASP A 198 -10.64 15.97 12.07
C ASP A 198 -9.60 15.11 11.34
N TRP A 199 -9.78 14.91 10.03
CA TRP A 199 -8.80 14.22 9.17
C TRP A 199 -7.46 14.95 9.13
N TYR A 200 -7.46 16.27 8.92
CA TYR A 200 -6.24 17.07 8.88
C TYR A 200 -5.53 17.14 10.25
N GLU A 201 -6.31 17.30 11.33
CA GLU A 201 -5.77 17.31 12.70
C GLU A 201 -5.16 15.94 13.05
N ARG A 202 -5.78 14.84 12.61
CA ARG A 202 -5.22 13.49 12.79
C ARG A 202 -3.90 13.33 12.06
N TRP A 203 -3.76 13.82 10.83
CA TRP A 203 -2.48 13.77 10.11
C TRP A 203 -1.36 14.38 10.98
N LEU A 204 -1.62 15.55 11.58
CA LEU A 204 -0.68 16.17 12.49
C LEU A 204 -0.43 15.33 13.75
N ASP A 205 -1.46 14.72 14.33
CA ASP A 205 -1.29 13.83 15.48
C ASP A 205 -0.39 12.63 15.18
N GLU A 206 -0.49 12.06 13.98
CA GLU A 206 0.35 10.92 13.56
C GLU A 206 1.77 11.35 13.16
N ILE A 207 1.99 12.61 12.80
CA ILE A 207 3.35 13.20 12.72
C ILE A 207 3.93 13.37 14.13
N LEU A 208 3.15 13.90 15.07
CA LEU A 208 3.59 14.17 16.44
C LEU A 208 3.84 12.90 17.26
N SER A 209 3.09 11.82 17.00
CA SER A 209 3.37 10.49 17.56
C SER A 209 4.54 9.77 16.86
N GLU A 210 5.09 10.40 15.83
CA GLU A 210 6.09 9.85 14.91
C GLU A 210 5.63 8.62 14.12
N ASP A 211 4.33 8.28 14.13
CA ASP A 211 3.78 7.13 13.40
C ASP A 211 3.99 7.26 11.87
N LEU A 212 3.98 8.50 11.35
CA LEU A 212 4.22 8.81 9.94
C LEU A 212 5.69 9.09 9.60
N LEU A 213 6.61 9.04 10.56
CA LEU A 213 8.06 9.25 10.32
C LEU A 213 8.73 7.92 9.99
N THR A 214 8.52 7.45 8.76
CA THR A 214 8.99 6.14 8.29
C THR A 214 9.41 6.19 6.82
N ASP A 215 10.41 5.38 6.46
CA ASP A 215 10.86 5.19 5.07
C ASP A 215 9.91 4.28 4.26
N ALA A 216 8.91 3.67 4.90
CA ALA A 216 7.90 2.84 4.25
C ALA A 216 6.85 3.70 3.53
N ALA A 217 6.17 3.12 2.53
CA ALA A 217 5.08 3.81 1.82
C ALA A 217 4.03 4.36 2.80
N PRO A 218 3.70 5.66 2.74
CA PRO A 218 2.72 6.27 3.64
C PRO A 218 1.32 5.76 3.32
N TRP A 219 0.55 5.37 4.33
CA TRP A 219 -0.85 4.94 4.19
C TRP A 219 -1.77 5.74 5.11
N PHE A 220 -1.49 7.03 5.28
CA PHE A 220 -2.37 7.92 6.02
C PHE A 220 -3.78 7.91 5.41
N GLY A 221 -4.81 7.87 6.24
CA GLY A 221 -6.20 7.79 5.76
C GLY A 221 -6.72 6.36 5.51
N TYR A 222 -5.86 5.35 5.38
CA TYR A 222 -6.29 3.97 5.06
C TYR A 222 -6.47 3.05 6.28
N THR A 223 -5.97 3.45 7.45
CA THR A 223 -6.16 2.74 8.73
C THR A 223 -6.78 3.66 9.78
N MET A 224 -7.54 3.07 10.70
CA MET A 224 -8.16 3.80 11.81
C MET A 224 -7.07 4.40 12.69
N GLY A 225 -7.17 5.71 12.94
CA GLY A 225 -6.22 6.42 13.78
C GLY A 225 -6.59 6.46 15.26
N GLY A 226 -5.83 7.23 16.02
CA GLY A 226 -5.97 7.36 17.47
C GLY A 226 -4.87 6.63 18.25
N SER A 227 -4.90 6.76 19.58
CA SER A 227 -3.95 6.06 20.46
C SER A 227 -4.29 4.57 20.55
N VAL A 228 -3.32 3.74 20.93
CA VAL A 228 -3.53 2.30 21.16
C VAL A 228 -4.64 2.06 22.19
N GLU A 229 -4.70 2.87 23.24
CA GLU A 229 -5.74 2.80 24.26
C GLU A 229 -7.14 3.08 23.69
N LEU A 230 -7.29 4.12 22.89
CA LEU A 230 -8.57 4.45 22.25
C LEU A 230 -9.02 3.34 21.30
N LEU A 231 -8.09 2.78 20.52
CA LEU A 231 -8.36 1.68 19.60
C LEU A 231 -8.74 0.39 20.33
N LEU A 232 -8.07 0.06 21.45
CA LEU A 232 -8.43 -1.08 22.30
C LEU A 232 -9.81 -0.91 22.92
N ASN A 233 -10.11 0.26 23.49
CA ASN A 233 -11.42 0.55 24.05
C ASN A 233 -12.53 0.43 23.00
N LYS A 234 -12.27 0.93 21.78
CA LYS A 234 -13.20 0.81 20.66
C LYS A 234 -13.37 -0.64 20.21
N TYR A 235 -12.30 -1.42 20.12
CA TYR A 235 -12.35 -2.86 19.83
C TYR A 235 -13.21 -3.63 20.83
N HIS A 236 -13.05 -3.35 22.13
CA HIS A 236 -13.83 -4.02 23.18
C HIS A 236 -15.30 -3.60 23.20
N ALA A 237 -15.61 -2.35 22.86
CA ALA A 237 -16.97 -1.85 22.77
C ALA A 237 -17.69 -2.23 21.47
N ALA A 238 -16.95 -2.57 20.41
CA ALA A 238 -17.51 -2.83 19.09
C ALA A 238 -18.28 -4.16 19.03
N ILE A 239 -19.50 -4.09 18.50
CA ILE A 239 -20.30 -5.25 18.12
C ILE A 239 -20.05 -5.60 16.64
N ASP A 240 -19.83 -4.58 15.80
CA ASP A 240 -19.57 -4.73 14.37
C ASP A 240 -18.18 -5.35 14.11
N PRO A 241 -18.09 -6.52 13.44
CA PRO A 241 -16.83 -7.14 13.06
C PRO A 241 -15.91 -6.22 12.25
N LEU A 242 -16.45 -5.39 11.37
CA LEU A 242 -15.64 -4.49 10.54
C LEU A 242 -14.87 -3.49 11.42
N VAL A 243 -15.55 -2.91 12.42
CA VAL A 243 -14.92 -2.00 13.38
C VAL A 243 -13.83 -2.71 14.17
N LYS A 244 -14.03 -3.98 14.57
CA LYS A 244 -13.00 -4.76 15.26
C LYS A 244 -11.74 -4.94 14.40
N HIS A 245 -11.88 -5.37 13.16
CA HIS A 245 -10.76 -5.50 12.21
C HIS A 245 -10.04 -4.16 12.00
N GLN A 246 -10.79 -3.07 11.84
CA GLN A 246 -10.20 -1.74 11.66
C GLN A 246 -9.42 -1.27 12.89
N CYS A 247 -9.87 -1.60 14.11
CA CYS A 247 -9.13 -1.30 15.33
C CYS A 247 -7.81 -2.07 15.41
N ILE A 248 -7.83 -3.37 15.12
CA ILE A 248 -6.61 -4.20 15.14
C ILE A 248 -5.61 -3.70 14.08
N ARG A 249 -6.09 -3.40 12.87
CA ARG A 249 -5.26 -2.81 11.80
C ARG A 249 -4.69 -1.43 12.18
N GLY A 250 -5.48 -0.59 12.87
CA GLY A 250 -5.01 0.70 13.38
C GLY A 250 -3.93 0.58 14.47
N ILE A 251 -3.99 -0.46 15.29
CA ILE A 251 -2.91 -0.77 16.25
C ILE A 251 -1.68 -1.31 15.50
N LEU A 252 -1.89 -2.20 14.53
CA LEU A 252 -0.83 -2.78 13.72
C LEU A 252 -0.07 -1.72 12.91
N SER A 253 -0.71 -0.61 12.52
CA SER A 253 -0.05 0.46 11.77
C SER A 253 0.88 1.33 12.63
N LYS A 254 0.77 1.28 13.96
CA LYS A 254 1.62 2.07 14.86
C LYS A 254 3.10 1.77 14.69
N ARG A 255 3.93 2.82 14.69
CA ARG A 255 5.38 2.67 14.55
C ARG A 255 5.99 2.06 15.80
N SER A 256 5.57 2.55 16.97
CA SER A 256 6.02 2.06 18.27
C SER A 256 4.89 2.09 19.29
N ILE A 257 5.03 1.30 20.35
CA ILE A 257 4.04 1.17 21.41
C ILE A 257 4.78 1.14 22.76
N SER A 258 4.21 1.79 23.78
CA SER A 258 4.81 1.83 25.11
C SER A 258 4.79 0.45 25.80
N PRO A 259 5.72 0.15 26.72
CA PRO A 259 5.76 -1.14 27.42
C PRO A 259 4.46 -1.50 28.14
N VAL A 260 3.77 -0.51 28.71
CA VAL A 260 2.47 -0.70 29.38
C VAL A 260 1.41 -1.20 28.39
N MET A 261 1.40 -0.63 27.18
CA MET A 261 0.46 -1.03 26.15
C MET A 261 0.79 -2.43 25.61
N ILE A 262 2.06 -2.84 25.52
CA ILE A 262 2.44 -4.21 25.11
C ILE A 262 1.79 -5.26 26.02
N THR A 263 1.77 -5.04 27.34
CA THR A 263 1.08 -5.94 28.28
C THR A 263 -0.43 -6.02 28.02
N LEU A 264 -1.06 -4.92 27.60
CA LEU A 264 -2.48 -4.93 27.22
C LEU A 264 -2.73 -5.68 25.90
N LEU A 265 -1.79 -5.61 24.94
CA LEU A 265 -1.90 -6.35 23.68
C LEU A 265 -1.83 -7.87 23.88
N GLU A 266 -1.00 -8.33 24.81
CA GLU A 266 -0.95 -9.75 25.20
C GLU A 266 -2.31 -10.23 25.71
N LYS A 267 -2.90 -9.47 26.63
CA LYS A 267 -4.23 -9.76 27.16
C LYS A 267 -5.27 -9.72 26.06
N ALA A 268 -5.21 -8.74 25.16
CA ALA A 268 -6.13 -8.64 24.03
C ALA A 268 -6.03 -9.87 23.11
N TYR A 269 -4.84 -10.42 22.86
CA TYR A 269 -4.66 -11.67 22.13
C TYR A 269 -5.26 -12.88 22.86
N GLN A 270 -5.05 -12.99 24.18
CA GLN A 270 -5.56 -14.11 24.99
C GLN A 270 -7.09 -14.10 25.08
N ASP A 271 -7.69 -12.91 25.21
CA ASP A 271 -9.13 -12.71 25.33
C ASP A 271 -9.83 -12.63 23.95
N ALA A 272 -9.09 -12.70 22.84
CA ALA A 272 -9.65 -12.55 21.49
C ALA A 272 -10.52 -13.74 21.07
N ASP A 273 -11.64 -13.44 20.41
CA ASP A 273 -12.41 -14.46 19.70
C ASP A 273 -11.52 -15.13 18.63
N PRO A 274 -11.71 -16.44 18.34
CA PRO A 274 -10.92 -17.16 17.34
C PRO A 274 -10.87 -16.47 15.97
N ALA A 275 -11.92 -15.73 15.59
CA ALA A 275 -12.00 -14.96 14.35
C ALA A 275 -10.94 -13.84 14.23
N TYR A 276 -10.45 -13.30 15.34
CA TYR A 276 -9.47 -12.21 15.36
C TYR A 276 -8.08 -12.67 15.83
N GLN A 277 -7.93 -13.93 16.24
CA GLN A 277 -6.71 -14.44 16.86
C GLN A 277 -5.50 -14.31 15.92
N GLN A 278 -5.69 -14.51 14.60
CA GLN A 278 -4.63 -14.35 13.61
C GLN A 278 -4.11 -12.91 13.53
N GLU A 279 -5.00 -11.92 13.50
CA GLU A 279 -4.61 -10.50 13.41
C GLU A 279 -3.94 -10.03 14.69
N TRP A 280 -4.45 -10.44 15.85
CA TRP A 280 -3.81 -10.17 17.14
C TRP A 280 -2.44 -10.83 17.25
N LEU A 281 -2.26 -12.02 16.68
CA LEU A 281 -0.95 -12.68 16.62
C LEU A 281 0.03 -11.86 15.77
N GLY A 282 -0.42 -11.28 14.67
CA GLY A 282 0.37 -10.34 13.86
C GLY A 282 0.80 -9.11 14.67
N VAL A 283 -0.14 -8.48 15.39
CA VAL A 283 0.13 -7.35 16.30
C VAL A 283 1.15 -7.73 17.37
N LEU A 284 0.95 -8.86 18.06
CA LEU A 284 1.86 -9.32 19.10
C LEU A 284 3.25 -9.62 18.54
N THR A 285 3.33 -10.19 17.34
CA THR A 285 4.61 -10.46 16.66
C THR A 285 5.37 -9.17 16.35
N LYS A 286 4.66 -8.14 15.86
CA LYS A 286 5.24 -6.82 15.56
C LYS A 286 5.86 -6.17 16.79
N PHE A 287 5.14 -6.15 17.91
CA PHE A 287 5.54 -5.36 19.07
C PHE A 287 6.26 -6.17 20.15
N ASN A 288 6.14 -7.50 20.16
CA ASN A 288 6.82 -8.38 21.11
C ASN A 288 6.99 -9.82 20.58
N TYR A 289 7.94 -10.02 19.66
CA TYR A 289 8.25 -11.33 19.09
C TYR A 289 8.48 -12.44 20.14
N GLN A 290 9.21 -12.14 21.22
CA GLN A 290 9.55 -13.16 22.24
C GLN A 290 8.30 -13.74 22.90
N LEU A 291 7.32 -12.87 23.17
CA LEU A 291 6.04 -13.26 23.71
C LEU A 291 5.14 -13.94 22.67
N ALA A 292 5.19 -13.49 21.41
CA ALA A 292 4.44 -14.09 20.31
C ALA A 292 4.93 -15.49 19.93
N LYS A 293 6.22 -15.80 20.10
CA LYS A 293 6.85 -17.04 19.62
C LYS A 293 6.12 -18.35 20.00
N PRO A 294 5.78 -18.62 21.27
CA PRO A 294 5.03 -19.85 21.60
C PRO A 294 3.67 -19.91 20.90
N HIS A 295 3.00 -18.76 20.74
CA HIS A 295 1.71 -18.67 20.05
C HIS A 295 1.83 -18.86 18.54
N LEU A 296 2.89 -18.32 17.93
CA LEU A 296 3.22 -18.55 16.52
C LEU A 296 3.50 -20.04 16.26
N LEU A 297 4.24 -20.73 17.14
CA LEU A 297 4.49 -22.16 17.04
C LEU A 297 3.19 -22.96 17.11
N ALA A 298 2.31 -22.64 18.07
CA ALA A 298 1.00 -23.29 18.19
C ALA A 298 0.11 -23.03 16.95
N TYR A 299 0.07 -21.80 16.45
CA TYR A 299 -0.75 -21.42 15.29
C TYR A 299 -0.22 -22.03 13.99
N SER A 300 1.09 -22.28 13.88
CA SER A 300 1.68 -22.87 12.67
C SER A 300 1.16 -24.28 12.35
N ALA A 301 0.66 -25.01 13.36
CA ALA A 301 0.01 -26.31 13.17
C ALA A 301 -1.40 -26.19 12.54
N ILE A 302 -2.02 -25.01 12.61
CA ILE A 302 -3.33 -24.71 12.02
C ILE A 302 -3.13 -24.14 10.62
N ASN A 303 -2.35 -23.07 10.52
CA ASN A 303 -2.03 -22.41 9.26
C ASN A 303 -0.60 -21.83 9.29
N PRO A 304 0.35 -22.42 8.56
CA PRO A 304 1.75 -21.99 8.58
C PRO A 304 1.98 -20.67 7.84
N LEU A 305 1.16 -20.34 6.82
CA LEU A 305 1.41 -19.17 5.96
C LEU A 305 1.41 -17.84 6.74
N PRO A 306 0.39 -17.51 7.57
CA PRO A 306 0.42 -16.30 8.38
C PRO A 306 1.62 -16.22 9.31
N VAL A 307 2.10 -17.35 9.84
CA VAL A 307 3.29 -17.39 10.70
C VAL A 307 4.54 -17.01 9.89
N LEU A 308 4.73 -17.61 8.72
CA LEU A 308 5.84 -17.27 7.82
C LEU A 308 5.81 -15.78 7.43
N GLN A 309 4.62 -15.25 7.14
CA GLN A 309 4.39 -13.84 6.82
C GLN A 309 4.74 -12.92 8.00
N PHE A 310 4.25 -13.20 9.20
CA PHE A 310 4.54 -12.38 10.39
C PHE A 310 6.01 -12.40 10.75
N VAL A 311 6.67 -13.56 10.67
CA VAL A 311 8.12 -13.64 10.89
C VAL A 311 8.85 -12.80 9.86
N TRP A 312 8.52 -12.89 8.58
CA TRP A 312 9.16 -12.08 7.55
C TRP A 312 8.95 -10.57 7.75
N TRP A 313 7.72 -10.14 8.02
CA TRP A 313 7.42 -8.71 8.15
C TRP A 313 7.95 -8.09 9.44
N TYR A 314 8.00 -8.86 10.53
CA TYR A 314 8.20 -8.29 11.87
C TYR A 314 9.36 -8.89 12.66
N ALA A 315 9.93 -10.01 12.24
CA ALA A 315 11.00 -10.71 12.95
C ALA A 315 11.96 -11.43 12.00
N LYS A 316 12.26 -10.86 10.83
CA LYS A 316 13.07 -11.53 9.80
C LYS A 316 14.50 -11.84 10.24
N ASP A 317 15.04 -11.06 11.19
CA ASP A 317 16.33 -11.33 11.82
C ASP A 317 16.31 -12.63 12.67
N LYS A 318 15.11 -13.19 12.94
CA LYS A 318 14.89 -14.46 13.64
C LYS A 318 14.60 -15.64 12.70
N SER A 319 14.75 -15.46 11.39
CA SER A 319 14.40 -16.48 10.39
C SER A 319 15.04 -17.86 10.64
N ALA A 320 16.29 -17.89 11.13
CA ALA A 320 16.99 -19.14 11.46
C ALA A 320 16.27 -19.99 12.54
N GLU A 321 15.52 -19.36 13.45
CA GLU A 321 14.75 -20.06 14.50
C GLU A 321 13.56 -20.86 13.94
N TRP A 322 13.16 -20.57 12.69
CA TRP A 322 11.98 -21.16 12.03
C TRP A 322 12.32 -22.24 11.01
N GLN A 323 13.57 -22.71 10.96
CA GLN A 323 14.02 -23.72 9.99
C GLN A 323 13.14 -24.98 9.98
N ALA A 324 12.71 -25.45 11.15
CA ALA A 324 11.85 -26.63 11.24
C ALA A 324 10.49 -26.41 10.55
N LEU A 325 9.86 -25.25 10.80
CA LEU A 325 8.60 -24.88 10.16
C LEU A 325 8.79 -24.73 8.65
N ILE A 326 9.80 -23.97 8.22
CA ILE A 326 10.09 -23.75 6.79
C ILE A 326 10.30 -25.09 6.08
N THR A 327 11.11 -25.98 6.65
CA THR A 327 11.39 -27.31 6.07
C THR A 327 10.11 -28.12 5.90
N GLU A 328 9.24 -28.14 6.91
CA GLU A 328 7.98 -28.87 6.85
C GLU A 328 7.01 -28.25 5.84
N SER A 329 6.89 -26.92 5.80
CA SER A 329 6.09 -26.20 4.81
C SER A 329 6.54 -26.49 3.38
N LEU A 330 7.84 -26.61 3.13
CA LEU A 330 8.38 -26.92 1.79
C LEU A 330 8.09 -28.36 1.34
N ARG A 331 8.01 -29.35 2.24
CA ARG A 331 7.73 -30.75 1.87
C ARG A 331 6.35 -30.94 1.24
N GLY A 332 5.38 -30.16 1.70
CA GLY A 332 3.98 -30.23 1.27
C GLY A 332 3.52 -29.05 0.43
N VAL A 333 4.42 -28.17 -0.02
CA VAL A 333 4.03 -26.90 -0.63
C VAL A 333 3.28 -27.11 -1.94
N THR A 334 2.11 -26.47 -2.07
CA THR A 334 1.28 -26.53 -3.28
C THR A 334 0.98 -25.16 -3.86
N ASP A 335 1.00 -24.13 -3.01
CA ASP A 335 0.74 -22.75 -3.36
C ASP A 335 2.05 -21.93 -3.42
N GLU A 336 2.05 -20.96 -4.31
CA GLU A 336 3.19 -20.09 -4.56
C GLU A 336 3.50 -19.18 -3.36
N GLU A 337 2.46 -18.71 -2.66
CA GLU A 337 2.63 -17.71 -1.61
C GLU A 337 3.39 -18.28 -0.40
N THR A 338 3.02 -19.47 0.07
CA THR A 338 3.75 -20.19 1.12
C THR A 338 5.20 -20.41 0.70
N PHE A 339 5.43 -20.80 -0.56
CA PHE A 339 6.79 -21.00 -1.04
C PHE A 339 7.60 -19.70 -1.05
N ARG A 340 6.99 -18.59 -1.51
CA ARG A 340 7.62 -17.28 -1.58
C ARG A 340 8.08 -16.81 -0.21
N PHE A 341 7.23 -16.91 0.81
CA PHE A 341 7.60 -16.53 2.18
C PHE A 341 8.62 -17.49 2.82
N CYS A 342 8.55 -18.79 2.53
CA CYS A 342 9.63 -19.72 2.90
C CYS A 342 10.97 -19.27 2.28
N GLY A 343 10.98 -18.95 0.99
CA GLY A 343 12.16 -18.48 0.27
C GLY A 343 12.75 -17.20 0.86
N TYR A 344 11.91 -16.21 1.18
CA TYR A 344 12.33 -14.98 1.83
C TYR A 344 13.02 -15.24 3.17
N LEU A 345 12.44 -16.09 4.02
CA LEU A 345 13.04 -16.45 5.31
C LEU A 345 14.34 -17.25 5.14
N LEU A 346 14.42 -18.14 4.14
CA LEU A 346 15.65 -18.88 3.85
C LEU A 346 16.81 -17.94 3.49
N LEU A 347 16.56 -16.93 2.66
CA LEU A 347 17.57 -15.92 2.30
C LEU A 347 18.08 -15.14 3.51
N GLU A 348 17.22 -14.81 4.48
CA GLU A 348 17.61 -14.09 5.70
C GLU A 348 18.26 -15.02 6.74
N SER A 349 17.92 -16.31 6.74
CA SER A 349 18.38 -17.26 7.78
C SER A 349 19.86 -17.64 7.70
N ASN A 350 20.53 -17.35 6.58
CA ASN A 350 21.91 -17.71 6.30
C ASN A 350 22.23 -19.22 6.47
N ILE A 351 21.22 -20.09 6.33
CA ILE A 351 21.39 -21.55 6.32
C ILE A 351 21.68 -22.04 4.90
N ASP A 352 22.32 -23.21 4.79
CA ASP A 352 22.40 -23.90 3.51
C ASP A 352 21.01 -24.45 3.12
N TYR A 353 20.30 -23.66 2.33
CA TYR A 353 18.95 -23.98 1.89
C TYR A 353 18.91 -24.76 0.57
N VAL A 354 20.04 -24.95 -0.11
CA VAL A 354 20.06 -25.60 -1.43
C VAL A 354 19.44 -27.00 -1.42
N PRO A 355 19.71 -27.87 -0.41
CA PRO A 355 19.08 -29.18 -0.34
C PRO A 355 17.55 -29.14 -0.22
N LEU A 356 16.98 -28.04 0.32
CA LEU A 356 15.54 -27.85 0.45
C LEU A 356 14.90 -27.38 -0.86
N ILE A 357 15.65 -26.65 -1.69
CA ILE A 357 15.13 -26.03 -2.92
C ILE A 357 15.27 -26.94 -4.15
N ILE A 358 16.32 -27.77 -4.23
CA ILE A 358 16.54 -28.67 -5.38
C ILE A 358 15.30 -29.53 -5.69
N PRO A 359 14.62 -30.17 -4.72
CA PRO A 359 13.43 -30.97 -5.03
C PRO A 359 12.28 -30.17 -5.66
N LEU A 360 12.25 -28.85 -5.47
CA LEU A 360 11.20 -27.96 -5.96
C LEU A 360 11.45 -27.47 -7.39
N THR A 361 12.65 -27.66 -7.95
CA THR A 361 12.95 -27.31 -9.35
C THR A 361 12.24 -28.23 -10.35
N THR A 362 11.64 -29.32 -9.88
CA THR A 362 10.84 -30.25 -10.69
C THR A 362 9.37 -30.29 -10.28
N HIS A 363 8.92 -29.30 -9.50
CA HIS A 363 7.55 -29.24 -9.01
C HIS A 363 6.54 -29.08 -10.16
N LYS A 364 5.36 -29.67 -10.02
CA LYS A 364 4.30 -29.63 -11.06
C LYS A 364 3.85 -28.21 -11.41
N ASN A 365 3.81 -27.32 -10.42
CA ASN A 365 3.44 -25.90 -10.61
C ASN A 365 4.66 -25.11 -11.11
N PRO A 366 4.59 -24.48 -12.30
CA PRO A 366 5.71 -23.72 -12.86
C PRO A 366 6.10 -22.50 -12.03
N GLN A 367 5.18 -21.85 -11.31
CA GLN A 367 5.52 -20.71 -10.44
C GLN A 367 6.39 -21.09 -9.26
N ILE A 368 6.20 -22.31 -8.73
CA ILE A 368 7.11 -22.87 -7.73
C ILE A 368 8.49 -23.15 -8.34
N ARG A 369 8.56 -23.62 -9.59
CA ARG A 369 9.86 -23.80 -10.28
C ARG A 369 10.56 -22.47 -10.52
N VAL A 370 9.83 -21.43 -10.96
CA VAL A 370 10.32 -20.04 -11.10
C VAL A 370 10.96 -19.58 -9.79
N SER A 371 10.22 -19.65 -8.69
CA SER A 371 10.71 -19.24 -7.37
C SER A 371 11.91 -20.08 -6.90
N ALA A 372 11.98 -21.37 -7.26
CA ALA A 372 13.09 -22.23 -6.89
C ALA A 372 14.37 -21.83 -7.64
N PHE A 373 14.30 -21.58 -8.95
CA PHE A 373 15.45 -21.09 -9.71
C PHE A 373 15.86 -19.68 -9.31
N TYR A 374 14.92 -18.81 -8.92
CA TYR A 374 15.25 -17.52 -8.33
C TYR A 374 16.12 -17.68 -7.07
N LEU A 375 15.71 -18.55 -6.13
CA LEU A 375 16.46 -18.80 -4.88
C LEU A 375 17.83 -19.43 -5.15
N LEU A 376 17.93 -20.38 -6.08
CA LEU A 376 19.21 -20.94 -6.50
C LEU A 376 20.10 -19.89 -7.18
N GLY A 377 19.52 -18.90 -7.86
CA GLY A 377 20.24 -17.78 -8.46
C GLY A 377 20.93 -16.85 -7.44
N LYS A 378 20.56 -16.92 -6.16
CA LYS A 378 21.15 -16.12 -5.08
C LYS A 378 22.38 -16.78 -4.42
N ILE A 379 22.66 -18.05 -4.70
CA ILE A 379 23.82 -18.74 -4.12
C ILE A 379 25.12 -18.32 -4.80
N ALA A 380 26.22 -18.35 -4.05
CA ALA A 380 27.54 -18.03 -4.60
C ALA A 380 28.08 -19.14 -5.52
N ASN A 381 27.99 -20.41 -5.10
CA ASN A 381 28.59 -21.53 -5.81
C ASN A 381 27.63 -22.21 -6.81
N LYS A 382 27.14 -21.45 -7.79
CA LYS A 382 26.18 -21.95 -8.80
C LYS A 382 26.75 -23.10 -9.64
N ALA A 383 28.06 -23.10 -9.89
CA ALA A 383 28.73 -24.10 -10.71
C ALA A 383 28.66 -25.53 -10.14
N ALA A 384 28.48 -25.67 -8.82
CA ALA A 384 28.28 -26.97 -8.17
C ALA A 384 26.92 -27.62 -8.50
N TYR A 385 25.95 -26.84 -8.96
CA TYR A 385 24.58 -27.27 -9.22
C TYR A 385 24.20 -27.11 -10.70
N LEU A 386 25.20 -27.15 -11.58
CA LEU A 386 25.01 -26.84 -13.00
C LEU A 386 23.97 -27.73 -13.67
N ASP A 387 23.93 -29.01 -13.32
CA ASP A 387 22.96 -29.98 -13.88
C ASP A 387 21.51 -29.56 -13.58
N VAL A 388 21.27 -28.98 -12.40
CA VAL A 388 19.95 -28.46 -12.00
C VAL A 388 19.57 -27.25 -12.87
N PHE A 389 20.51 -26.33 -13.12
CA PHE A 389 20.27 -25.20 -14.01
C PHE A 389 20.08 -25.64 -15.47
N ILE A 390 20.86 -26.61 -15.94
CA ILE A 390 20.69 -27.19 -17.28
C ILE A 390 19.29 -27.81 -17.42
N GLN A 391 18.78 -28.47 -16.38
CA GLN A 391 17.41 -28.96 -16.36
C GLN A 391 16.39 -27.80 -16.49
N GLY A 392 16.59 -26.69 -15.77
CA GLY A 392 15.72 -25.50 -15.86
C GLY A 392 15.71 -24.85 -17.25
N LEU A 393 16.83 -24.88 -17.97
CA LEU A 393 16.91 -24.38 -19.35
C LEU A 393 16.11 -25.27 -20.33
N HIS A 394 15.86 -26.53 -19.99
CA HIS A 394 15.02 -27.44 -20.77
C HIS A 394 13.56 -27.48 -20.30
N ASP A 395 13.17 -26.63 -19.34
CA ASP A 395 11.81 -26.64 -18.78
C ASP A 395 10.74 -26.37 -19.85
N PRO A 396 9.57 -27.02 -19.82
CA PRO A 396 8.50 -26.73 -20.76
C PRO A 396 7.94 -25.30 -20.65
N ALA A 397 8.00 -24.66 -19.48
CA ALA A 397 7.46 -23.33 -19.26
C ALA A 397 8.52 -22.23 -19.51
N ASN A 398 8.18 -21.26 -20.37
CA ASN A 398 9.08 -20.19 -20.78
C ASN A 398 9.53 -19.30 -19.61
N GLU A 399 8.65 -19.03 -18.65
CA GLU A 399 8.95 -18.28 -17.42
C GLU A 399 10.03 -18.95 -16.54
N VAL A 400 10.08 -20.29 -16.53
CA VAL A 400 11.10 -21.05 -15.81
C VAL A 400 12.44 -20.95 -16.52
N ILE A 401 12.46 -21.06 -17.85
CA ILE A 401 13.66 -20.86 -18.68
C ILE A 401 14.21 -19.44 -18.46
N HIS A 402 13.35 -18.43 -18.56
CA HIS A 402 13.71 -17.03 -18.37
C HIS A 402 14.35 -16.81 -17.00
N THR A 403 13.72 -17.28 -15.93
CA THR A 403 14.25 -17.16 -14.56
C THR A 403 15.55 -17.94 -14.38
N THR A 404 15.69 -19.11 -15.01
CA THR A 404 16.93 -19.91 -14.99
C THR A 404 18.09 -19.16 -15.68
N LEU A 405 17.84 -18.51 -16.81
CA LEU A 405 18.84 -17.67 -17.50
C LEU A 405 19.26 -16.48 -16.63
N GLN A 406 18.33 -15.83 -15.93
CA GLN A 406 18.63 -14.77 -14.98
C GLN A 406 19.49 -15.30 -13.81
N ALA A 407 19.11 -16.45 -13.26
CA ALA A 407 19.81 -17.11 -12.16
C ALA A 407 21.27 -17.45 -12.52
N LEU A 408 21.55 -17.79 -13.78
CA LEU A 408 22.87 -18.10 -14.31
C LEU A 408 23.77 -16.87 -14.56
N SER A 409 23.35 -15.65 -14.17
CA SER A 409 24.19 -14.46 -14.31
C SER A 409 25.57 -14.63 -13.69
N GLY A 410 26.60 -14.32 -14.49
CA GLY A 410 28.02 -14.43 -14.13
C GLY A 410 28.61 -15.84 -14.21
N VAL A 411 27.83 -16.88 -14.58
CA VAL A 411 28.31 -18.25 -14.69
C VAL A 411 28.92 -18.49 -16.08
N LYS A 412 30.25 -18.70 -16.14
CA LYS A 412 31.01 -18.85 -17.40
C LYS A 412 31.35 -20.31 -17.76
N ASP A 413 30.61 -21.26 -17.23
CA ASP A 413 30.90 -22.69 -17.40
C ASP A 413 30.48 -23.18 -18.80
N LYS A 414 31.46 -23.64 -19.59
CA LYS A 414 31.24 -24.11 -20.97
C LYS A 414 30.33 -25.33 -21.08
N ARG A 415 30.09 -26.07 -19.99
CA ARG A 415 29.11 -27.16 -19.96
C ARG A 415 27.67 -26.69 -20.23
N LEU A 416 27.38 -25.38 -20.15
CA LEU A 416 26.09 -24.78 -20.50
C LEU A 416 25.86 -24.63 -22.01
N ILE A 417 26.93 -24.62 -22.82
CA ILE A 417 26.86 -24.36 -24.26
C ILE A 417 25.86 -25.28 -24.99
N PRO A 418 25.83 -26.61 -24.75
CA PRO A 418 24.85 -27.47 -25.40
C PRO A 418 23.39 -27.12 -25.07
N ALA A 419 23.10 -26.71 -23.83
CA ALA A 419 21.75 -26.30 -23.42
C ALA A 419 21.36 -24.96 -24.06
N TYR A 420 22.30 -24.02 -24.14
CA TYR A 420 22.12 -22.74 -24.85
C TYR A 420 21.88 -22.94 -26.35
N GLN A 421 22.58 -23.87 -27.00
CA GLN A 421 22.35 -24.23 -28.39
C GLN A 421 20.92 -24.75 -28.60
N GLN A 422 20.45 -25.65 -27.73
CA GLN A 422 19.08 -26.16 -27.80
C GLN A 422 18.03 -25.05 -27.63
N LEU A 423 18.28 -24.07 -26.76
CA LEU A 423 17.40 -22.92 -26.63
C LEU A 423 17.32 -22.10 -27.92
N THR A 424 18.43 -21.87 -28.62
CA THR A 424 18.38 -21.13 -29.90
C THR A 424 17.63 -21.89 -31.01
N ALA A 425 17.60 -23.23 -30.94
CA ALA A 425 16.81 -24.04 -31.86
C ALA A 425 15.31 -24.03 -31.49
N ARG A 426 15.00 -24.03 -30.18
CA ARG A 426 13.62 -23.96 -29.68
C ARG A 426 12.98 -22.59 -29.90
N PHE A 427 13.76 -21.51 -29.79
CA PHE A 427 13.32 -20.13 -29.94
C PHE A 427 14.00 -19.48 -31.16
N PRO A 428 13.43 -19.61 -32.38
CA PRO A 428 14.02 -19.04 -33.58
C PRO A 428 13.94 -17.50 -33.62
N MET A 429 12.99 -16.91 -32.88
CA MET A 429 12.78 -15.47 -32.70
C MET A 429 12.58 -15.17 -31.21
N GLU A 430 12.72 -13.90 -30.82
CA GLU A 430 12.54 -13.46 -29.43
C GLU A 430 11.13 -13.81 -28.92
N GLN A 431 11.07 -14.38 -27.72
CA GLN A 431 9.84 -14.74 -27.04
C GLN A 431 10.11 -14.73 -25.53
N ASP A 432 9.22 -14.10 -24.77
CA ASP A 432 9.26 -14.06 -23.29
C ASP A 432 10.62 -13.65 -22.71
N TYR A 433 11.35 -12.79 -23.43
CA TYR A 433 12.70 -12.29 -23.09
C TYR A 433 13.79 -13.38 -23.01
N ILE A 434 13.55 -14.56 -23.56
CA ILE A 434 14.46 -15.71 -23.49
C ILE A 434 15.74 -15.44 -24.30
N LEU A 435 15.65 -15.01 -25.56
CA LEU A 435 16.85 -14.82 -26.39
C LEU A 435 17.66 -13.62 -25.90
N SER A 436 16.99 -12.57 -25.42
CA SER A 436 17.61 -11.39 -24.81
C SER A 436 18.43 -11.78 -23.57
N ASN A 437 17.86 -12.57 -22.66
CA ASN A 437 18.60 -13.06 -21.48
C ASN A 437 19.70 -14.06 -21.85
N LEU A 438 19.48 -14.90 -22.87
CA LEU A 438 20.50 -15.80 -23.38
C LEU A 438 21.69 -15.03 -23.95
N SER A 439 21.46 -13.92 -24.68
CA SER A 439 22.53 -13.05 -25.18
C SER A 439 23.42 -12.57 -24.04
N LEU A 440 22.81 -12.08 -22.94
CA LEU A 440 23.56 -11.64 -21.76
C LEU A 440 24.42 -12.77 -21.16
N ARG A 441 23.95 -14.02 -21.19
CA ARG A 441 24.72 -15.19 -20.70
C ARG A 441 25.86 -15.58 -21.62
N LEU A 442 25.70 -15.42 -22.93
CA LEU A 442 26.75 -15.68 -23.90
C LEU A 442 27.80 -14.56 -23.90
N GLU A 443 27.38 -13.30 -23.71
CA GLU A 443 28.26 -12.14 -23.52
C GLU A 443 29.18 -12.33 -22.30
N ASP A 444 28.65 -12.86 -21.19
CA ASP A 444 29.46 -13.23 -20.02
C ASP A 444 30.62 -14.19 -20.39
N MET A 445 30.42 -15.02 -21.42
CA MET A 445 31.38 -16.00 -21.95
C MET A 445 32.19 -15.51 -23.16
N GLY A 446 31.91 -14.31 -23.68
CA GLY A 446 32.52 -13.77 -24.90
C GLY A 446 32.09 -14.51 -26.18
N ILE A 447 30.86 -15.03 -26.20
CA ILE A 447 30.25 -15.73 -27.33
C ILE A 447 29.02 -14.93 -27.80
N SER A 448 28.73 -14.94 -29.09
CA SER A 448 27.51 -14.39 -29.68
C SER A 448 26.50 -15.49 -30.02
N ILE A 449 25.22 -15.14 -30.10
CA ILE A 449 24.17 -16.07 -30.54
C ILE A 449 24.45 -16.61 -31.96
N SER A 450 25.06 -15.80 -32.84
CA SER A 450 25.42 -16.23 -34.21
C SER A 450 26.54 -17.25 -34.24
N GLU A 451 27.55 -17.13 -33.36
CA GLU A 451 28.61 -18.14 -33.19
C GLU A 451 28.08 -19.44 -32.60
N LEU A 452 27.04 -19.36 -31.76
CA LEU A 452 26.43 -20.53 -31.14
C LEU A 452 25.58 -21.37 -32.13
N LYS A 453 25.04 -20.74 -33.18
CA LYS A 453 24.21 -21.36 -34.23
C LYS A 453 25.01 -22.03 -35.36
N GLN A 454 26.33 -21.82 -35.41
CA GLN A 454 27.26 -22.47 -36.34
C GLN A 454 27.75 -23.79 -35.76
#